data_AF-A0A916H5C1-F1
#
_entry.id   AF-A0A916H5C1-F1
#
_cell.length_a   1.000
_cell.length_b   1.000
_cell.length_c   1.000
_cell.angle_alpha   90.00
_cell.angle_beta   90.00
_cell.angle_gamma   90.00
#
_symmetry.space_group_name_H-M   'P 1'
#
loop_
_entity.id
_entity.type
_entity.pdbx_description
1 polymer ?
#
loop_
_entity_poly.entity_id
_entity_poly.type
_entity_poly.pdbx_seq_one_letter_code
_entity_poly.pdbx_strand_id
1 'polypeptide(L)'
;LSYAHSKGVIHRDLKPSNILLDDTGNAYLTDFGLAKLVENSLELTKTGNIVGTPIYMSPEQLRGEAVDHRSDIYSMGVILYHMLVGHPPFESSESNMVSVIYQHLEKLPIPPSHINPNIPTGVELVVLTALQKNPNNRYDTANEMADELNAALGRKLISTSSYPAIDPVSRPSSNIIVSQEMKPVRPLPKLNRVLPVIIILMVLAIAIIITAPAARKLPTVLAGEIGTAVDVLPNSDEIDRARAVLDPNGFIAYVACNQSSEYHATQAREMGDLARQYGLAYQLYDADTDAYRQITLLERARTEGASALIVCPLDAQLLHTSLISAQDAGLPLVFMHADILSYGGIVLTGDERLVGFEAGRAGGIIASEALGGQADVIVLDYPDVPAIVVRADGLVEGMLEAAPEANIIGRYLGATRDNGYTSVRNLIDQGVNFNFVLSINDAGAYGAIDALEEANIPPEDVYITSVDAEALARQYIADDHYLRASVEVSREVFSEAAINATVRLLAGATLPETILLPPGSSITKDEVNDPQENRLQ
;
A
#
# COMPACT_ATOMS: atom_id res chain seq x y z
N LEU A 1 -27.59 4.92 11.87
CA LEU A 1 -28.50 4.73 10.72
C LEU A 1 -29.86 5.39 10.93
N SER A 2 -30.71 4.93 11.87
CA SER A 2 -32.06 5.50 12.12
C SER A 2 -32.10 7.04 12.16
N TYR A 3 -31.18 7.67 12.89
CA TYR A 3 -31.06 9.13 12.94
C TYR A 3 -30.85 9.77 11.55
N ALA A 4 -29.93 9.25 10.73
CA ALA A 4 -29.66 9.77 9.39
C ALA A 4 -30.86 9.58 8.45
N HIS A 5 -31.49 8.40 8.49
CA HIS A 5 -32.69 8.10 7.71
C HIS A 5 -33.85 9.04 8.07
N SER A 6 -34.00 9.40 9.35
CA SER A 6 -35.01 10.39 9.80
C SER A 6 -34.78 11.80 9.25
N LYS A 7 -33.57 12.09 8.77
CA LYS A 7 -33.20 13.35 8.09
C LYS A 7 -33.23 13.23 6.57
N GLY A 8 -33.70 12.11 6.02
CA GLY A 8 -33.73 11.84 4.58
C GLY A 8 -32.37 11.51 3.98
N VAL A 9 -31.36 11.20 4.80
CA VAL A 9 -30.00 10.87 4.35
C VAL A 9 -29.84 9.34 4.34
N ILE A 10 -29.53 8.79 3.17
CA ILE A 10 -29.16 7.38 2.97
C ILE A 10 -27.64 7.30 2.83
N HIS A 11 -27.00 6.35 3.51
CA HIS A 11 -25.54 6.25 3.54
C HIS A 11 -24.96 5.79 2.20
N ARG A 12 -25.54 4.75 1.60
CA ARG A 12 -25.20 4.16 0.29
C ARG A 12 -23.81 3.51 0.17
N ASP A 13 -22.86 3.79 1.06
CA ASP A 13 -21.54 3.15 1.07
C ASP A 13 -21.23 2.52 2.43
N LEU A 14 -22.19 1.80 3.03
CA LEU A 14 -21.98 1.24 4.37
C LEU A 14 -21.08 0.00 4.30
N LYS A 15 -19.91 0.07 4.95
CA LYS A 15 -18.88 -0.97 5.03
C LYS A 15 -18.09 -0.85 6.34
N PRO A 16 -17.35 -1.88 6.79
CA PRO A 16 -16.63 -1.83 8.06
C PRO A 16 -15.67 -0.65 8.18
N SER A 17 -14.96 -0.29 7.10
CA SER A 17 -14.03 0.85 7.12
C SER A 17 -14.68 2.23 7.28
N ASN A 18 -16.02 2.32 7.14
CA ASN A 18 -16.79 3.55 7.40
C ASN A 18 -17.43 3.56 8.81
N ILE A 19 -17.09 2.60 9.67
CA ILE A 19 -17.55 2.54 11.06
C ILE A 19 -16.33 2.68 11.97
N LEU A 20 -16.15 3.85 12.54
CA LEU A 20 -15.06 4.12 13.49
C LEU A 20 -15.47 3.69 14.90
N LEU A 21 -14.52 3.15 15.65
CA LEU A 21 -14.68 2.81 17.06
C LEU A 21 -13.78 3.72 17.90
N ASP A 22 -14.29 4.23 19.03
CA ASP A 22 -13.44 4.87 20.04
C ASP A 22 -12.96 3.87 21.10
N ASP A 23 -12.01 4.31 21.95
CA ASP A 23 -11.40 3.49 23.00
C ASP A 23 -12.41 2.99 24.06
N THR A 24 -13.62 3.53 24.08
CA THR A 24 -14.71 3.13 24.99
C THR A 24 -15.72 2.20 24.32
N GLY A 25 -15.51 1.85 23.06
CA GLY A 25 -16.35 0.94 22.28
C GLY A 25 -17.57 1.60 21.66
N ASN A 26 -17.64 2.94 21.58
CA ASN A 26 -18.71 3.60 20.82
C ASN A 26 -18.42 3.52 19.32
N ALA A 27 -19.47 3.31 18.53
CA ALA A 27 -19.38 3.27 17.07
C ALA A 27 -19.90 4.56 16.44
N TYR A 28 -19.10 5.13 15.53
CA TYR A 28 -19.42 6.33 14.76
C TYR A 28 -19.44 6.00 13.27
N LEU A 29 -20.47 6.44 12.58
CA LEU A 29 -20.61 6.26 11.14
C LEU A 29 -19.98 7.46 10.41
N THR A 30 -19.04 7.21 9.49
CA THR A 30 -18.36 8.22 8.68
C THR A 30 -18.66 8.05 7.20
N ASP A 31 -18.25 9.01 6.37
CA ASP A 31 -18.26 8.86 4.90
C ASP A 31 -19.64 8.56 4.31
N PHE A 32 -20.64 9.33 4.75
CA PHE A 32 -21.92 9.40 4.06
C PHE A 32 -21.65 9.69 2.59
N GLY A 33 -22.12 8.81 1.70
CA GLY A 33 -21.79 8.78 0.26
C GLY A 33 -22.33 9.95 -0.55
N LEU A 34 -22.06 11.19 -0.12
CA LEU A 34 -22.43 12.45 -0.75
C LEU A 34 -21.83 12.58 -2.15
N ALA A 35 -20.67 11.95 -2.40
CA ALA A 35 -20.06 11.85 -3.73
C ALA A 35 -20.88 11.00 -4.72
N LYS A 36 -21.65 10.01 -4.25
CA LYS A 36 -22.46 9.10 -5.07
C LYS A 36 -23.87 9.64 -5.38
N LEU A 37 -24.24 10.83 -4.90
CA LEU A 37 -25.52 11.47 -5.25
C LEU A 37 -25.56 11.93 -6.72
N VAL A 38 -24.40 12.04 -7.37
CA VAL A 38 -24.27 12.54 -8.75
C VAL A 38 -24.39 11.42 -9.80
N GLU A 39 -24.14 10.16 -9.41
CA GLU A 39 -24.11 9.00 -10.32
C GLU A 39 -25.12 7.94 -9.87
N ASN A 40 -26.40 8.12 -10.21
CA ASN A 40 -27.45 7.11 -9.97
C ASN A 40 -27.39 5.93 -10.97
N SER A 41 -26.22 5.62 -11.52
CA SER A 41 -26.02 4.48 -12.40
C SER A 41 -24.63 3.92 -12.17
N LEU A 42 -24.53 2.59 -12.05
CA LEU A 42 -23.29 1.87 -12.32
C LEU A 42 -22.87 2.22 -13.76
N GLU A 43 -22.12 3.30 -13.94
CA GLU A 43 -21.42 3.50 -15.19
C GLU A 43 -20.28 2.47 -15.20
N LEU A 44 -20.44 1.43 -16.03
CA LEU A 44 -19.28 0.74 -16.56
C LEU A 44 -18.43 1.82 -17.23
N THR A 45 -17.30 2.14 -16.60
CA THR A 45 -16.28 2.97 -17.26
C THR A 45 -15.92 2.31 -18.59
N LYS A 46 -15.51 3.10 -19.61
CA LYS A 46 -15.22 2.63 -20.97
C LYS A 46 -14.15 1.51 -21.08
N THR A 47 -13.55 1.12 -19.96
CA THR A 47 -12.57 0.04 -19.79
C THR A 47 -13.10 -1.18 -19.02
N GLY A 48 -14.38 -1.21 -18.61
CA GLY A 48 -15.01 -2.35 -17.93
C GLY A 48 -14.85 -2.38 -16.41
N ASN A 49 -14.35 -1.30 -15.78
CA ASN A 49 -14.13 -1.25 -14.33
C ASN A 49 -15.38 -0.74 -13.61
N ILE A 50 -15.82 -1.49 -12.58
CA ILE A 50 -16.93 -1.14 -11.69
C ILE A 50 -16.38 -0.24 -10.57
N VAL A 51 -17.05 0.88 -10.30
CA VAL A 51 -16.68 1.81 -9.23
C VAL A 51 -17.25 1.32 -7.89
N GLY A 52 -16.38 0.97 -6.94
CA GLY A 52 -16.71 0.59 -5.56
C GLY A 52 -16.52 -0.90 -5.23
N THR A 53 -16.56 -1.26 -3.94
CA THR A 53 -16.44 -2.65 -3.46
C THR A 53 -17.83 -3.30 -3.38
N PRO A 54 -18.22 -4.20 -4.30
CA PRO A 54 -19.57 -4.76 -4.33
C PRO A 54 -19.93 -5.65 -3.12
N ILE A 55 -18.93 -6.05 -2.34
CA ILE A 55 -19.03 -6.97 -1.18
C ILE A 55 -20.09 -6.53 -0.16
N TYR A 56 -20.32 -5.23 0.00
CA TYR A 56 -21.30 -4.69 0.97
C TYR A 56 -22.50 -4.01 0.30
N MET A 57 -22.58 -4.00 -1.03
CA MET A 57 -23.66 -3.33 -1.75
C MET A 57 -24.95 -4.13 -1.71
N SER A 58 -26.07 -3.43 -1.67
CA SER A 58 -27.40 -4.06 -1.78
C SER A 58 -27.72 -4.50 -3.22
N PRO A 59 -28.60 -5.49 -3.42
CA PRO A 59 -29.00 -5.96 -4.74
C PRO A 59 -29.53 -4.84 -5.65
N GLU A 60 -30.33 -3.92 -5.11
CA GLU A 60 -30.88 -2.78 -5.83
C GLU A 60 -29.78 -1.78 -6.26
N GLN A 61 -28.74 -1.58 -5.44
CA GLN A 61 -27.57 -0.78 -5.84
C GLN A 61 -26.80 -1.46 -6.98
N LEU A 62 -26.62 -2.78 -6.89
CA LEU A 62 -25.93 -3.57 -7.91
C LEU A 62 -26.72 -3.69 -9.23
N ARG A 63 -28.04 -3.49 -9.20
CA ARG A 63 -28.89 -3.39 -10.41
C ARG A 63 -29.01 -1.96 -10.94
N GLY A 64 -28.52 -0.96 -10.21
CA GLY A 64 -28.76 0.46 -10.53
C GLY A 64 -30.24 0.86 -10.38
N GLU A 65 -30.99 0.17 -9.52
CA GLU A 65 -32.38 0.47 -9.22
C GLU A 65 -32.49 1.64 -8.22
N ALA A 66 -33.72 2.13 -7.99
CA ALA A 66 -33.95 3.16 -6.99
C ALA A 66 -33.58 2.67 -5.58
N VAL A 67 -32.66 3.40 -4.94
CA VAL A 67 -32.12 3.09 -3.60
C VAL A 67 -32.90 3.87 -2.54
N ASP A 68 -33.44 3.17 -1.55
CA ASP A 68 -34.02 3.76 -0.34
C ASP A 68 -33.19 3.40 0.92
N HIS A 69 -33.67 3.77 2.11
CA HIS A 69 -32.94 3.52 3.36
C HIS A 69 -32.78 2.01 3.69
N ARG A 70 -33.56 1.13 3.06
CA ARG A 70 -33.46 -0.33 3.25
C ARG A 70 -32.24 -0.93 2.54
N SER A 71 -31.58 -0.18 1.66
CA SER A 71 -30.26 -0.55 1.13
C SER A 71 -29.19 -0.53 2.22
N ASP A 72 -29.19 0.49 3.10
CA ASP A 72 -28.27 0.53 4.24
C ASP A 72 -28.54 -0.61 5.24
N ILE A 73 -29.81 -1.03 5.37
CA ILE A 73 -30.19 -2.18 6.22
C ILE A 73 -29.56 -3.47 5.68
N TYR A 74 -29.58 -3.66 4.37
CA TYR A 74 -28.92 -4.81 3.75
C TYR A 74 -27.41 -4.80 4.00
N SER A 75 -26.76 -3.67 3.72
CA SER A 75 -25.32 -3.51 3.97
C SER A 75 -24.95 -3.73 5.44
N MET A 76 -25.79 -3.28 6.37
CA MET A 76 -25.61 -3.56 7.80
C MET A 76 -25.78 -5.06 8.10
N GLY A 77 -26.71 -5.74 7.43
CA GLY A 77 -26.84 -7.20 7.49
C GLY A 77 -25.57 -7.93 7.03
N VAL A 78 -24.92 -7.45 5.96
CA VAL A 78 -23.62 -8.00 5.49
C VAL A 78 -22.53 -7.79 6.54
N ILE A 79 -22.46 -6.60 7.15
CA ILE A 79 -21.48 -6.29 8.20
C ILE A 79 -21.71 -7.17 9.44
N LEU A 80 -22.95 -7.30 9.90
CA LEU A 80 -23.26 -8.16 11.05
C LEU A 80 -22.93 -9.63 10.77
N TYR A 81 -23.23 -10.11 9.56
CA TYR A 81 -22.80 -11.44 9.13
C TYR A 81 -21.28 -11.59 9.27
N HIS A 82 -20.53 -10.64 8.70
CA HIS A 82 -19.07 -10.63 8.74
C HIS A 82 -18.55 -10.66 10.18
N MET A 83 -19.08 -9.82 11.07
CA MET A 83 -18.68 -9.79 12.48
C MET A 83 -18.92 -11.12 13.21
N LEU A 84 -19.94 -11.90 12.81
CA LEU A 84 -20.30 -13.14 13.49
C LEU A 84 -19.43 -14.35 13.09
N VAL A 85 -18.90 -14.35 11.86
CA VAL A 85 -18.19 -15.52 11.30
C VAL A 85 -16.80 -15.23 10.74
N GLY A 86 -16.38 -13.96 10.73
CA GLY A 86 -15.03 -13.53 10.32
C GLY A 86 -14.85 -13.27 8.82
N HIS A 87 -15.88 -13.48 8.00
CA HIS A 87 -15.89 -13.16 6.57
C HIS A 87 -17.32 -12.79 6.10
N PRO A 88 -17.49 -11.98 5.04
CA PRO A 88 -18.78 -11.64 4.48
C PRO A 88 -19.50 -12.87 3.86
N PRO A 89 -20.82 -12.80 3.65
CA PRO A 89 -21.63 -13.94 3.17
C PRO A 89 -21.30 -14.37 1.74
N PHE A 90 -20.71 -13.49 0.93
CA PHE A 90 -20.36 -13.74 -0.46
C PHE A 90 -18.95 -13.22 -0.74
N GLU A 91 -18.03 -14.14 -1.03
CA GLU A 91 -16.66 -13.85 -1.49
C GLU A 91 -16.34 -14.71 -2.71
N SER A 92 -15.27 -14.37 -3.41
CA SER A 92 -14.69 -15.21 -4.46
C SER A 92 -13.21 -15.45 -4.15
N SER A 93 -12.80 -16.71 -4.25
CA SER A 93 -11.40 -17.16 -4.10
C SER A 93 -10.51 -16.75 -5.27
N GLU A 94 -11.12 -16.29 -6.35
CA GLU A 94 -10.46 -15.69 -7.51
C GLU A 94 -10.95 -14.25 -7.59
N SER A 95 -10.11 -13.31 -8.07
CA SER A 95 -10.38 -11.87 -8.21
C SER A 95 -11.48 -11.54 -9.25
N ASN A 96 -12.60 -12.27 -9.23
CA ASN A 96 -13.72 -12.16 -10.15
C ASN A 96 -14.89 -11.45 -9.48
N MET A 97 -14.85 -10.12 -9.56
CA MET A 97 -15.87 -9.21 -9.01
C MET A 97 -17.29 -9.50 -9.53
N VAL A 98 -17.44 -10.04 -10.75
CA VAL A 98 -18.73 -10.42 -11.33
C VAL A 98 -19.38 -11.57 -10.55
N SER A 99 -18.59 -12.48 -10.00
CA SER A 99 -19.09 -13.59 -9.17
C SER A 99 -19.72 -13.08 -7.88
N VAL A 100 -19.08 -12.14 -7.19
CA VAL A 100 -19.61 -11.54 -5.96
C VAL A 100 -20.93 -10.81 -6.23
N ILE A 101 -20.99 -10.04 -7.32
CA ILE A 101 -22.23 -9.36 -7.75
C ILE A 101 -23.35 -10.38 -7.97
N TYR A 102 -23.10 -11.43 -8.76
CA TYR A 102 -24.09 -12.47 -9.01
C TYR A 102 -24.58 -13.12 -7.71
N GLN A 103 -23.68 -13.39 -6.76
CA GLN A 103 -24.05 -13.95 -5.45
C GLN A 103 -24.94 -13.00 -4.63
N HIS A 104 -24.64 -11.70 -4.63
CA HIS A 104 -25.52 -10.70 -4.01
C HIS A 104 -26.89 -10.63 -4.68
N LEU A 105 -26.99 -10.84 -5.99
CA LEU A 105 -28.26 -10.78 -6.72
C LEU A 105 -29.12 -12.05 -6.54
N GLU A 106 -28.51 -13.24 -6.59
CA GLU A 106 -29.24 -14.50 -6.79
C GLU A 106 -29.03 -15.54 -5.66
N LYS A 107 -27.87 -15.54 -5.00
CA LYS A 107 -27.52 -16.60 -4.04
C LYS A 107 -28.02 -16.28 -2.63
N LEU A 108 -28.55 -17.28 -1.94
CA LEU A 108 -28.86 -17.17 -0.51
C LEU A 108 -27.57 -17.26 0.33
N PRO A 109 -27.41 -16.43 1.38
CA PRO A 109 -26.27 -16.56 2.28
C PRO A 109 -26.34 -17.89 3.03
N ILE A 110 -25.17 -18.47 3.33
CA ILE A 110 -25.08 -19.63 4.23
C ILE A 110 -25.53 -19.15 5.62
N PRO A 111 -26.41 -19.86 6.35
CA PRO A 111 -26.76 -19.44 7.70
C PRO A 111 -25.52 -19.34 8.61
N PRO A 112 -25.28 -18.21 9.30
CA PRO A 112 -24.12 -18.03 10.18
C PRO A 112 -23.91 -19.17 11.18
N SER A 113 -25.00 -19.75 11.72
CA SER A 113 -24.94 -20.85 12.68
C SER A 113 -24.32 -22.14 12.11
N HIS A 114 -24.32 -22.31 10.78
CA HIS A 114 -23.64 -23.43 10.13
C HIS A 114 -22.11 -23.29 10.17
N ILE A 115 -21.60 -22.07 10.32
CA ILE A 115 -20.17 -21.75 10.40
C ILE A 115 -19.75 -21.62 11.87
N ASN A 116 -20.56 -20.93 12.67
CA ASN A 116 -20.36 -20.76 14.10
C ASN A 116 -21.62 -21.20 14.88
N PRO A 117 -21.68 -22.45 15.37
CA PRO A 117 -22.84 -23.00 16.07
C PRO A 117 -23.23 -22.29 17.38
N ASN A 118 -22.37 -21.41 17.91
CA ASN A 118 -22.64 -20.66 19.14
C ASN A 118 -23.53 -19.42 18.91
N ILE A 119 -23.83 -19.08 17.65
CA ILE A 119 -24.67 -17.92 17.33
C ILE A 119 -26.12 -18.19 17.76
N PRO A 120 -26.73 -17.32 18.59
CA PRO A 120 -28.14 -17.48 18.97
C PRO A 120 -29.06 -17.40 17.76
N THR A 121 -30.08 -18.28 17.71
CA THR A 121 -31.05 -18.33 16.60
C THR A 121 -31.72 -16.98 16.33
N GLY A 122 -32.01 -16.19 17.37
CA GLY A 122 -32.59 -14.86 17.20
C GLY A 122 -31.65 -13.90 16.45
N VAL A 123 -30.34 -13.95 16.71
CA VAL A 123 -29.35 -13.10 16.04
C VAL A 123 -29.20 -13.51 14.57
N GLU A 124 -29.17 -14.83 14.31
CA GLU A 124 -29.17 -15.34 12.94
C GLU A 124 -30.40 -14.89 12.14
N LEU A 125 -31.60 -14.96 12.73
CA LEU A 125 -32.83 -14.51 12.07
C LEU A 125 -32.77 -13.03 11.69
N VAL A 126 -32.21 -12.18 12.56
CA VAL A 126 -32.03 -10.74 12.25
C VAL A 126 -31.13 -10.54 11.04
N VAL A 127 -30.00 -11.24 11.00
CA VAL A 127 -29.05 -11.15 9.87
C VAL A 127 -29.69 -11.64 8.58
N LEU A 128 -30.34 -12.81 8.59
CA LEU A 128 -30.98 -13.38 7.39
C LEU A 128 -32.18 -12.57 6.90
N THR A 129 -32.88 -11.86 7.80
CA THR A 129 -33.97 -10.94 7.44
C THR A 129 -33.42 -9.68 6.78
N ALA A 130 -32.33 -9.11 7.30
CA ALA A 130 -31.67 -7.96 6.67
C ALA A 130 -31.09 -8.29 5.28
N LEU A 131 -30.62 -9.52 5.09
CA LEU A 131 -30.03 -10.01 3.82
C LEU A 131 -31.06 -10.48 2.78
N GLN A 132 -32.36 -10.26 2.99
CA GLN A 132 -33.38 -10.55 1.99
C GLN A 132 -33.14 -9.76 0.71
N LYS A 133 -33.26 -10.43 -0.46
CA LYS A 133 -32.93 -9.80 -1.74
C LYS A 133 -33.91 -8.68 -2.11
N ASN A 134 -35.20 -8.91 -1.89
CA ASN A 134 -36.24 -7.89 -2.06
C ASN A 134 -36.25 -6.94 -0.84
N PRO A 135 -36.07 -5.62 -1.02
CA PRO A 135 -36.10 -4.65 0.08
C PRO A 135 -37.37 -4.70 0.92
N ASN A 136 -38.52 -5.06 0.33
CA ASN A 136 -39.80 -5.15 1.06
C ASN A 136 -39.89 -6.33 2.03
N ASN A 137 -38.96 -7.29 1.95
CA ASN A 137 -38.88 -8.42 2.87
C ASN A 137 -37.87 -8.18 4.00
N ARG A 138 -37.20 -7.01 4.02
CA ARG A 138 -36.30 -6.58 5.09
C ARG A 138 -37.08 -5.82 6.16
N TYR A 139 -36.39 -5.45 7.24
CA TYR A 139 -36.91 -4.49 8.22
C TYR A 139 -37.28 -3.17 7.55
N ASP A 140 -38.38 -2.57 7.97
CA ASP A 140 -38.85 -1.31 7.39
C ASP A 140 -37.97 -0.15 7.88
N THR A 141 -37.41 -0.24 9.09
CA THR A 141 -36.50 0.77 9.61
C THR A 141 -35.25 0.18 10.27
N ALA A 142 -34.16 0.95 10.28
CA ALA A 142 -32.96 0.56 11.02
C ALA A 142 -33.19 0.48 12.54
N ASN A 143 -34.21 1.16 13.08
CA ASN A 143 -34.56 1.06 14.50
C ASN A 143 -35.21 -0.29 14.81
N GLU A 144 -36.13 -0.74 13.95
CA GLU A 144 -36.78 -2.05 14.08
C GLU A 144 -35.75 -3.19 14.07
N MET A 145 -34.79 -3.15 13.14
CA MET A 145 -33.68 -4.12 13.11
C MET A 145 -32.85 -4.10 14.40
N ALA A 146 -32.56 -2.91 14.94
CA ALA A 146 -31.79 -2.76 16.17
C ALA A 146 -32.57 -3.24 17.41
N ASP A 147 -33.88 -3.01 17.47
CA ASP A 147 -34.75 -3.47 18.54
C ASP A 147 -34.80 -5.00 18.57
N GLU A 148 -34.97 -5.64 17.41
CA GLU A 148 -34.94 -7.10 17.26
C GLU A 148 -33.57 -7.70 17.61
N LEU A 149 -32.48 -7.06 17.20
CA LEU A 149 -31.13 -7.49 17.56
C LEU A 149 -30.89 -7.42 19.08
N ASN A 150 -31.31 -6.33 19.72
CA ASN A 150 -31.18 -6.19 21.17
C ASN A 150 -32.03 -7.21 21.92
N ALA A 151 -33.25 -7.46 21.46
CA ALA A 151 -34.12 -8.50 22.01
C ALA A 151 -33.48 -9.90 21.88
N ALA A 152 -32.92 -10.22 20.70
CA ALA A 152 -32.23 -11.47 20.44
C ALA A 152 -30.97 -11.66 21.32
N LEU A 153 -30.29 -10.58 21.68
CA LEU A 153 -29.15 -10.57 22.59
C LEU A 153 -29.55 -10.57 24.08
N GLY A 154 -30.85 -10.62 24.40
CA GLY A 154 -31.35 -10.54 25.78
C GLY A 154 -31.10 -9.19 26.45
N ARG A 155 -30.78 -8.15 25.68
CA ARG A 155 -30.62 -6.78 26.19
C ARG A 155 -32.01 -6.20 26.43
N LYS A 156 -32.35 -5.97 27.69
CA LYS A 156 -33.62 -5.33 28.08
C LYS A 156 -33.68 -3.97 27.39
N LEU A 157 -34.72 -3.72 26.59
CA LEU A 157 -34.96 -2.44 25.93
C LEU A 157 -35.03 -1.33 27.00
N ILE A 158 -33.92 -0.62 27.21
CA ILE A 158 -33.96 0.67 27.87
C ILE A 158 -34.51 1.61 26.82
N SER A 159 -35.78 2.01 26.97
CA SER A 159 -36.32 3.15 26.25
C SER A 159 -35.41 4.33 26.53
N THR A 160 -34.53 4.66 25.57
CA THR A 160 -33.64 5.81 25.66
C THR A 160 -34.47 7.07 25.40
N SER A 161 -35.09 7.54 26.49
CA SER A 161 -35.38 8.95 26.63
C SER A 161 -34.05 9.71 26.49
N SER A 162 -34.00 10.58 25.47
CA SER A 162 -33.09 11.74 25.38
C SER A 162 -31.59 11.44 25.45
N TYR A 163 -30.95 11.21 24.30
CA TYR A 163 -29.53 11.58 24.16
C TYR A 163 -29.36 13.07 24.47
N PRO A 164 -28.31 13.48 25.21
CA PRO A 164 -28.02 14.89 25.42
C PRO A 164 -27.80 15.54 24.06
N ALA A 165 -28.58 16.59 23.78
CA ALA A 165 -28.41 17.38 22.58
C ALA A 165 -26.99 17.94 22.57
N ILE A 166 -26.21 17.59 21.54
CA ILE A 166 -25.04 18.37 21.17
C ILE A 166 -25.61 19.68 20.63
N ASP A 167 -25.38 20.77 21.36
CA ASP A 167 -25.84 22.10 20.97
C ASP A 167 -25.29 22.45 19.58
N PRO A 168 -26.15 22.73 18.58
CA PRO A 168 -25.67 23.21 17.31
C PRO A 168 -25.06 24.60 17.49
N VAL A 169 -23.81 24.75 17.03
CA VAL A 169 -23.12 26.04 16.89
C VAL A 169 -24.07 27.02 16.19
N SER A 170 -24.48 28.04 16.93
CA SER A 170 -25.41 29.07 16.49
C SER A 170 -24.80 29.85 15.33
N ARG A 171 -25.37 29.70 14.12
CA ARG A 171 -25.15 30.65 13.02
C ARG A 171 -25.95 31.92 13.32
N PRO A 172 -25.38 33.12 13.15
CA PRO A 172 -26.14 34.35 13.34
C PRO A 172 -27.28 34.42 12.32
N SER A 173 -28.49 34.54 12.84
CA SER A 173 -29.73 34.71 12.10
C SER A 173 -29.76 36.13 11.52
N SER A 174 -29.59 36.25 10.20
CA SER A 174 -29.88 37.50 9.50
C SER A 174 -31.40 37.61 9.36
N ASN A 175 -32.02 38.43 10.20
CA ASN A 175 -33.43 38.78 10.13
C ASN A 175 -33.80 39.25 8.72
N ILE A 176 -34.76 38.55 8.12
CA ILE A 176 -35.51 39.02 6.97
C ILE A 176 -36.44 40.13 7.47
N ILE A 177 -36.10 41.39 7.17
CA ILE A 177 -37.05 42.49 7.23
C ILE A 177 -37.71 42.59 5.86
N VAL A 178 -39.01 42.27 5.82
CA VAL A 178 -39.91 42.66 4.73
C VAL A 178 -40.32 44.12 4.95
N SER A 179 -40.42 44.85 3.84
CA SER A 179 -41.08 46.16 3.62
C SER A 179 -40.13 47.35 3.47
N GLN A 180 -39.93 47.82 2.23
CA GLN A 180 -40.05 49.25 1.89
C GLN A 180 -40.14 49.48 0.38
N GLU A 181 -40.99 50.45 0.03
CA GLU A 181 -41.43 50.87 -1.30
C GLU A 181 -40.28 51.31 -2.23
N MET A 182 -40.45 51.05 -3.53
CA MET A 182 -39.61 51.62 -4.59
C MET A 182 -39.74 53.14 -4.65
N LYS A 183 -38.62 53.84 -4.49
CA LYS A 183 -38.43 55.24 -4.93
C LYS A 183 -37.65 55.28 -6.25
N PRO A 184 -37.90 56.28 -7.12
CA PRO A 184 -37.37 56.29 -8.47
C PRO A 184 -35.86 56.55 -8.50
N VAL A 185 -35.21 55.91 -9.46
CA VAL A 185 -33.76 55.96 -9.75
C VAL A 185 -33.34 57.39 -10.14
N ARG A 186 -32.28 57.91 -9.50
CA ARG A 186 -31.62 59.18 -9.86
C ARG A 186 -30.73 59.00 -11.10
N PRO A 187 -30.53 60.04 -11.93
CA PRO A 187 -29.68 59.94 -13.12
C PRO A 187 -28.19 59.78 -12.76
N LEU A 188 -27.50 59.01 -13.60
CA LEU A 188 -26.08 58.65 -13.49
C LEU A 188 -25.15 59.87 -13.32
N PRO A 189 -24.09 59.78 -12.49
CA PRO A 189 -23.08 60.83 -12.39
C PRO A 189 -22.21 60.87 -13.65
N LYS A 190 -21.78 62.09 -14.02
CA LYS A 190 -20.94 62.37 -15.19
C LYS A 190 -19.64 61.57 -15.18
N LEU A 191 -19.26 61.07 -16.36
CA LEU A 191 -18.19 60.11 -16.70
C LEU A 191 -16.78 60.43 -16.17
N ASN A 192 -16.52 61.65 -15.69
CA ASN A 192 -15.17 62.09 -15.26
C ASN A 192 -14.77 61.66 -13.84
N ARG A 193 -15.62 60.96 -13.08
CA ARG A 193 -15.27 60.45 -11.73
C ARG A 193 -15.00 58.94 -11.65
N VAL A 194 -15.22 58.20 -12.73
CA VAL A 194 -15.07 56.72 -12.75
C VAL A 194 -13.64 56.30 -13.12
N LEU A 195 -12.95 57.13 -13.90
CA LEU A 195 -11.60 56.86 -14.41
C LEU A 195 -10.54 56.60 -13.32
N PRO A 196 -10.43 57.38 -12.22
CA PRO A 196 -9.43 57.10 -11.19
C PRO A 196 -9.71 55.80 -10.43
N VAL A 197 -10.98 55.40 -10.28
CA VAL A 197 -11.36 54.14 -9.61
C VAL A 197 -11.01 52.94 -10.48
N ILE A 198 -11.22 53.03 -11.80
CA ILE A 198 -10.83 52.00 -12.75
C ILE A 198 -9.31 51.84 -12.79
N ILE A 199 -8.56 52.95 -12.76
CA ILE A 199 -7.09 52.91 -12.72
C ILE A 199 -6.61 52.27 -11.41
N ILE A 200 -7.19 52.61 -10.26
CA ILE A 200 -6.83 51.99 -8.98
C ILE A 200 -7.15 50.49 -8.99
N LEU A 201 -8.31 50.08 -9.51
CA LEU A 201 -8.68 48.66 -9.62
C LEU A 201 -7.78 47.91 -10.61
N MET A 202 -7.36 48.55 -11.71
CA MET A 202 -6.38 47.99 -12.66
C MET A 202 -5.00 47.85 -12.04
N VAL A 203 -4.52 48.86 -11.32
CA VAL A 203 -3.23 48.79 -10.60
C VAL A 203 -3.28 47.74 -9.51
N LEU A 204 -4.40 47.60 -8.80
CA LEU A 204 -4.60 46.56 -7.79
C LEU A 204 -4.66 45.17 -8.44
N ALA A 205 -5.33 45.02 -9.58
CA ALA A 205 -5.36 43.77 -10.34
C ALA A 205 -3.98 43.40 -10.90
N ILE A 206 -3.24 44.38 -11.42
CA ILE A 206 -1.87 44.18 -11.90
C ILE A 206 -0.93 43.86 -10.73
N ALA A 207 -1.07 44.52 -9.58
CA ALA A 207 -0.31 44.20 -8.38
C ALA A 207 -0.61 42.78 -7.91
N ILE A 208 -1.89 42.35 -7.89
CA ILE A 208 -2.29 40.98 -7.58
C ILE A 208 -1.68 39.99 -8.57
N ILE A 209 -1.63 40.31 -9.86
CA ILE A 209 -1.01 39.44 -10.89
C ILE A 209 0.53 39.37 -10.71
N ILE A 210 1.18 40.47 -10.34
CA ILE A 210 2.63 40.52 -10.11
C ILE A 210 3.02 39.82 -8.79
N THR A 211 2.16 39.88 -7.76
CA THR A 211 2.39 39.23 -6.46
C THR A 211 1.78 37.84 -6.35
N ALA A 212 0.98 37.39 -7.33
CA ALA A 212 0.43 36.05 -7.33
C ALA A 212 1.59 35.05 -7.47
N PRO A 213 1.74 34.10 -6.53
CA PRO A 213 2.76 33.07 -6.67
C PRO A 213 2.53 32.33 -8.00
N ALA A 214 3.61 32.07 -8.72
CA ALA A 214 3.54 31.30 -9.96
C ALA A 214 2.78 29.99 -9.69
N ALA A 215 1.80 29.66 -10.54
CA ALA A 215 1.01 28.45 -10.40
C ALA A 215 1.96 27.24 -10.28
N ARG A 216 1.80 26.47 -9.21
CA ARG A 216 2.65 25.31 -8.92
C ARG A 216 2.57 24.33 -10.10
N LYS A 217 3.73 24.02 -10.70
CA LYS A 217 3.81 23.00 -11.73
C LYS A 217 3.60 21.63 -11.06
N LEU A 218 2.52 20.93 -11.44
CA LEU A 218 2.29 19.57 -10.98
C LEU A 218 3.33 18.62 -11.61
N PRO A 219 3.80 17.60 -10.87
CA PRO A 219 4.66 16.58 -11.43
C PRO A 219 3.94 15.78 -12.52
N THR A 220 4.71 15.05 -13.32
CA THR A 220 4.18 14.14 -14.34
C THR A 220 4.89 12.80 -14.24
N VAL A 221 4.11 11.73 -14.09
CA VAL A 221 4.63 10.36 -14.13
C VAL A 221 4.38 9.78 -15.51
N LEU A 222 5.43 9.23 -16.13
CA LEU A 222 5.37 8.60 -17.44
C LEU A 222 4.99 7.13 -17.27
N ALA A 223 3.69 6.85 -17.36
CA ALA A 223 3.13 5.51 -17.19
C ALA A 223 3.77 4.50 -18.17
N GLY A 224 4.18 3.35 -17.63
CA GLY A 224 4.85 2.26 -18.33
C GLY A 224 6.33 2.50 -18.65
N GLU A 225 6.87 3.69 -18.40
CA GLU A 225 8.30 3.94 -18.59
C GLU A 225 9.12 3.44 -17.40
N ILE A 226 10.26 2.84 -17.73
CA ILE A 226 11.23 2.30 -16.79
C ILE A 226 12.48 3.17 -16.85
N GLY A 227 12.88 3.71 -15.70
CA GLY A 227 14.11 4.47 -15.48
C GLY A 227 15.03 3.82 -14.46
N THR A 228 16.02 4.59 -14.02
CA THR A 228 17.10 4.16 -13.14
C THR A 228 17.26 5.11 -11.95
N ALA A 229 18.06 4.74 -10.95
CA ALA A 229 18.40 5.62 -9.83
C ALA A 229 18.92 7.01 -10.25
N VAL A 230 19.58 7.11 -11.42
CA VAL A 230 20.09 8.38 -11.96
C VAL A 230 18.93 9.33 -12.33
N ASP A 231 17.81 8.78 -12.80
CA ASP A 231 16.65 9.56 -13.21
C ASP A 231 15.93 10.22 -12.04
N VAL A 232 16.23 9.85 -10.80
CA VAL A 232 15.60 10.48 -9.62
C VAL A 232 16.52 11.48 -8.91
N LEU A 233 17.80 11.59 -9.29
CA LEU A 233 18.75 12.51 -8.64
C LEU A 233 18.33 13.98 -8.80
N PRO A 234 18.02 14.70 -7.69
CA PRO A 234 17.60 16.09 -7.77
C PRO A 234 18.82 17.03 -7.91
N ASN A 235 18.63 18.14 -8.62
CA ASN A 235 19.58 19.26 -8.55
C ASN A 235 19.23 20.26 -7.42
N SER A 236 20.13 21.20 -7.14
CA SER A 236 19.94 22.21 -6.09
C SER A 236 18.65 23.01 -6.23
N ASP A 237 18.28 23.39 -7.45
CA ASP A 237 17.09 24.19 -7.71
C ASP A 237 15.80 23.38 -7.48
N GLU A 238 15.82 22.07 -7.77
CA GLU A 238 14.72 21.15 -7.44
C GLU A 238 14.58 20.98 -5.92
N ILE A 239 15.69 20.87 -5.18
CA ILE A 239 15.68 20.81 -3.72
C ILE A 239 15.09 22.10 -3.12
N ASP A 240 15.50 23.27 -3.62
CA ASP A 240 14.95 24.57 -3.17
C ASP A 240 13.44 24.68 -3.43
N ARG A 241 12.97 24.22 -4.60
CA ARG A 241 11.52 24.20 -4.92
C ARG A 241 10.76 23.23 -4.02
N ALA A 242 11.31 22.05 -3.74
CA ALA A 242 10.71 21.09 -2.83
C ALA A 242 10.59 21.68 -1.42
N ARG A 243 11.63 22.35 -0.90
CA ARG A 243 11.57 23.05 0.40
C ARG A 243 10.46 24.10 0.43
N ALA A 244 10.36 24.93 -0.60
CA ALA A 244 9.34 25.97 -0.70
C ALA A 244 7.90 25.41 -0.73
N VAL A 245 7.71 24.18 -1.20
CA VAL A 245 6.41 23.48 -1.17
C VAL A 245 6.06 23.02 0.24
N LEU A 246 7.05 22.56 1.02
CA LEU A 246 6.84 22.08 2.38
C LEU A 246 6.63 23.24 3.37
N ASP A 247 7.19 24.42 3.12
CA ASP A 247 7.07 25.53 4.07
C ASP A 247 5.63 26.09 4.18
N PRO A 248 5.14 26.43 5.39
CA PRO A 248 5.83 26.31 6.68
C PRO A 248 5.53 25.01 7.46
N ASN A 249 4.53 24.21 7.05
CA ASN A 249 3.96 23.14 7.89
C ASN A 249 3.88 21.77 7.19
N GLY A 250 4.24 21.68 5.93
CA GLY A 250 4.25 20.44 5.15
C GLY A 250 5.49 19.59 5.44
N PHE A 251 5.35 18.29 5.21
CA PHE A 251 6.42 17.31 5.39
C PHE A 251 6.27 16.15 4.40
N ILE A 252 7.34 15.38 4.21
CA ILE A 252 7.31 14.08 3.55
C ILE A 252 6.90 13.04 4.59
N ALA A 253 5.82 12.31 4.33
CA ALA A 253 5.43 11.19 5.19
C ALA A 253 5.95 9.88 4.62
N TYR A 254 6.69 9.11 5.41
CA TYR A 254 6.97 7.70 5.10
C TYR A 254 6.06 6.81 5.93
N VAL A 255 5.21 6.04 5.25
CA VAL A 255 4.34 5.02 5.85
C VAL A 255 5.02 3.67 5.69
N ALA A 256 5.75 3.25 6.72
CA ALA A 256 6.47 2.00 6.77
C ALA A 256 5.51 0.81 6.99
N CYS A 257 5.86 -0.33 6.41
CA CYS A 257 5.17 -1.61 6.61
C CYS A 257 5.47 -2.20 7.99
N ASN A 258 6.69 -2.03 8.48
CA ASN A 258 7.17 -2.52 9.77
C ASN A 258 8.42 -1.73 10.21
N GLN A 259 8.71 -1.65 11.51
CA GLN A 259 10.02 -1.23 12.03
C GLN A 259 10.60 -2.18 13.08
N SER A 260 9.94 -3.31 13.37
CA SER A 260 10.45 -4.29 14.31
C SER A 260 11.70 -5.01 13.77
N SER A 261 11.92 -5.02 12.45
CA SER A 261 13.16 -5.52 11.85
C SER A 261 14.22 -4.43 11.69
N GLU A 262 15.47 -4.81 11.88
CA GLU A 262 16.64 -3.94 11.73
C GLU A 262 16.74 -3.33 10.32
N TYR A 263 16.35 -4.08 9.30
CA TYR A 263 16.32 -3.63 7.91
C TYR A 263 15.41 -2.40 7.72
N HIS A 264 14.13 -2.50 8.10
CA HIS A 264 13.17 -1.41 7.88
C HIS A 264 13.43 -0.22 8.80
N ALA A 265 13.85 -0.46 10.05
CA ALA A 265 14.24 0.60 10.96
C ALA A 265 15.42 1.42 10.39
N THR A 266 16.40 0.74 9.78
CA THR A 266 17.55 1.43 9.17
C THR A 266 17.16 2.17 7.89
N GLN A 267 16.32 1.57 7.04
CA GLN A 267 15.79 2.21 5.82
C GLN A 267 15.08 3.53 6.16
N ALA A 268 14.24 3.51 7.20
CA ALA A 268 13.52 4.69 7.65
C ALA A 268 14.44 5.80 8.21
N ARG A 269 15.55 5.42 8.86
CA ARG A 269 16.57 6.35 9.36
C ARG A 269 17.35 7.00 8.22
N GLU A 270 17.84 6.22 7.27
CA GLU A 270 18.59 6.71 6.09
C GLU A 270 17.75 7.71 5.28
N MET A 271 16.47 7.42 5.03
CA MET A 271 15.55 8.36 4.41
C MET A 271 15.40 9.66 5.21
N GLY A 272 15.25 9.55 6.53
CA GLY A 272 15.16 10.71 7.41
C GLY A 272 16.46 11.54 7.46
N ASP A 273 17.62 10.91 7.36
CA ASP A 273 18.93 11.57 7.31
C ASP A 273 19.10 12.37 6.02
N LEU A 274 18.80 11.76 4.87
CA LEU A 274 18.88 12.43 3.58
C LEU A 274 17.85 13.57 3.46
N ALA A 275 16.61 13.37 3.93
CA ALA A 275 15.60 14.44 3.96
C ALA A 275 16.09 15.64 4.79
N ARG A 276 16.70 15.38 5.96
CA ARG A 276 17.30 16.43 6.81
C ARG A 276 18.48 17.11 6.14
N GLN A 277 19.33 16.37 5.42
CA GLN A 277 20.44 16.93 4.65
C GLN A 277 19.93 17.91 3.57
N TYR A 278 18.80 17.62 2.94
CA TYR A 278 18.13 18.53 2.00
C TYR A 278 17.33 19.65 2.67
N GLY A 279 17.23 19.67 4.01
CA GLY A 279 16.47 20.65 4.76
C GLY A 279 14.95 20.49 4.65
N LEU A 280 14.48 19.25 4.45
CA LEU A 280 13.07 18.91 4.30
C LEU A 280 12.53 18.29 5.59
N ALA A 281 11.30 18.65 5.96
CA ALA A 281 10.61 18.00 7.06
C ALA A 281 10.19 16.58 6.66
N TYR A 282 10.44 15.61 7.54
CA TYR A 282 10.16 14.20 7.34
C TYR A 282 9.49 13.62 8.57
N GLN A 283 8.46 12.78 8.36
CA GLN A 283 7.77 12.08 9.43
C GLN A 283 7.57 10.62 9.08
N LEU A 284 7.74 9.77 10.09
CA LEU A 284 7.69 8.33 9.98
C LEU A 284 6.44 7.79 10.68
N TYR A 285 5.68 6.97 9.95
CA TYR A 285 4.48 6.30 10.42
C TYR A 285 4.71 4.79 10.33
N ASP A 286 4.61 4.10 11.46
CA ASP A 286 4.83 2.65 11.55
C ASP A 286 3.51 1.90 11.62
N ALA A 287 3.24 1.09 10.58
CA ALA A 287 2.08 0.21 10.52
C ALA A 287 2.21 -1.02 11.41
N ASP A 288 3.41 -1.36 11.90
CA ASP A 288 3.63 -2.49 12.82
C ASP A 288 3.04 -3.79 12.27
N THR A 289 3.24 -4.04 10.97
CA THR A 289 2.72 -5.19 10.20
C THR A 289 1.19 -5.30 10.10
N ASP A 290 0.43 -4.28 10.53
CA ASP A 290 -1.03 -4.24 10.44
C ASP A 290 -1.49 -3.40 9.22
N ALA A 291 -2.04 -4.09 8.21
CA ALA A 291 -2.53 -3.47 6.98
C ALA A 291 -3.71 -2.49 7.20
N TYR A 292 -4.56 -2.71 8.21
CA TYR A 292 -5.66 -1.82 8.54
C TYR A 292 -5.17 -0.58 9.30
N ARG A 293 -4.18 -0.76 10.18
CA ARG A 293 -3.48 0.36 10.81
C ARG A 293 -2.79 1.22 9.74
N GLN A 294 -2.21 0.61 8.71
CA GLN A 294 -1.59 1.33 7.60
C GLN A 294 -2.55 2.28 6.86
N ILE A 295 -3.79 1.85 6.61
CA ILE A 295 -4.85 2.71 6.06
C ILE A 295 -5.04 3.96 6.92
N THR A 296 -5.16 3.75 8.23
CA THR A 296 -5.38 4.84 9.21
C THR A 296 -4.20 5.82 9.21
N LEU A 297 -2.97 5.31 9.15
CA LEU A 297 -1.77 6.13 9.13
C LEU A 297 -1.64 6.96 7.85
N LEU A 298 -2.06 6.43 6.71
CA LEU A 298 -2.04 7.15 5.44
C LEU A 298 -3.00 8.35 5.47
N GLU A 299 -4.23 8.15 5.97
CA GLU A 299 -5.20 9.25 6.15
C GLU A 299 -4.78 10.25 7.23
N ARG A 300 -4.15 9.75 8.31
CA ARG A 300 -3.59 10.59 9.36
C ARG A 300 -2.49 11.49 8.83
N ALA A 301 -1.50 10.93 8.11
CA ALA A 301 -0.42 11.71 7.50
C ALA A 301 -0.98 12.81 6.59
N ARG A 302 -1.98 12.48 5.79
CA ARG A 302 -2.66 13.44 4.92
C ARG A 302 -3.38 14.56 5.70
N THR A 303 -4.07 14.21 6.78
CA THR A 303 -4.76 15.16 7.65
C THR A 303 -3.80 16.05 8.42
N GLU A 304 -2.63 15.51 8.81
CA GLU A 304 -1.57 16.25 9.50
C GLU A 304 -0.79 17.21 8.58
N GLY A 305 -0.99 17.13 7.25
CA GLY A 305 -0.42 18.06 6.28
C GLY A 305 0.73 17.51 5.44
N ALA A 306 0.82 16.18 5.29
CA ALA A 306 1.79 15.56 4.39
C ALA A 306 1.68 16.18 2.98
N SER A 307 2.82 16.59 2.42
CA SER A 307 2.93 17.17 1.08
C SER A 307 3.36 16.16 0.02
N ALA A 308 3.80 14.99 0.45
CA ALA A 308 4.10 13.80 -0.36
C ALA A 308 4.06 12.55 0.54
N LEU A 309 3.81 11.39 -0.07
CA LEU A 309 3.77 10.09 0.62
C LEU A 309 4.79 9.13 0.00
N ILE A 310 5.61 8.54 0.84
CA ILE A 310 6.41 7.35 0.55
C ILE A 310 5.70 6.19 1.27
N VAL A 311 5.44 5.09 0.58
CA VAL A 311 4.64 3.97 1.11
C VAL A 311 5.38 2.65 0.91
N CYS A 312 5.59 1.90 2.01
CA CYS A 312 5.91 0.48 1.97
C CYS A 312 4.62 -0.31 2.19
N PRO A 313 3.91 -0.74 1.14
CA PRO A 313 2.57 -1.31 1.27
C PRO A 313 2.60 -2.72 1.86
N LEU A 314 1.75 -3.00 2.84
CA LEU A 314 1.52 -4.36 3.35
C LEU A 314 0.54 -5.14 2.46
N ASP A 315 -0.47 -4.46 1.92
CA ASP A 315 -1.47 -5.02 1.02
C ASP A 315 -1.93 -3.95 0.02
N ALA A 316 -1.63 -4.18 -1.26
CA ALA A 316 -1.93 -3.26 -2.35
C ALA A 316 -3.43 -3.03 -2.56
N GLN A 317 -4.25 -4.05 -2.33
CA GLN A 317 -5.69 -4.01 -2.55
C GLN A 317 -6.40 -3.27 -1.42
N LEU A 318 -5.97 -3.49 -0.18
CA LEU A 318 -6.53 -2.80 0.99
C LEU A 318 -6.25 -1.30 0.96
N LEU A 319 -5.07 -0.88 0.48
CA LEU A 319 -4.70 0.54 0.42
C LEU A 319 -5.31 1.29 -0.78
N HIS A 320 -5.90 0.58 -1.74
CA HIS A 320 -6.36 1.13 -3.03
C HIS A 320 -7.16 2.44 -2.90
N THR A 321 -8.16 2.45 -2.00
CA THR A 321 -9.06 3.61 -1.84
C THR A 321 -8.31 4.83 -1.31
N SER A 322 -7.45 4.64 -0.31
CA SER A 322 -6.69 5.73 0.31
C SER A 322 -5.63 6.28 -0.63
N LEU A 323 -4.99 5.40 -1.43
CA LEU A 323 -3.99 5.81 -2.43
C LEU A 323 -4.60 6.59 -3.60
N ILE A 324 -5.76 6.17 -4.13
CA ILE A 324 -6.48 6.97 -5.13
C ILE A 324 -6.90 8.32 -4.54
N SER A 325 -7.41 8.34 -3.29
CA SER A 325 -7.78 9.60 -2.66
C SER A 325 -6.58 10.55 -2.48
N ALA A 326 -5.41 10.02 -2.16
CA ALA A 326 -4.18 10.80 -2.08
C ALA A 326 -3.75 11.32 -3.47
N GLN A 327 -3.85 10.49 -4.51
CA GLN A 327 -3.59 10.86 -5.90
C GLN A 327 -4.53 11.98 -6.37
N ASP A 328 -5.85 11.85 -6.14
CA ASP A 328 -6.87 12.84 -6.52
C ASP A 328 -6.64 14.19 -5.79
N ALA A 329 -6.07 14.15 -4.59
CA ALA A 329 -5.64 15.34 -3.85
C ALA A 329 -4.35 15.97 -4.41
N GLY A 330 -3.73 15.36 -5.43
CA GLY A 330 -2.50 15.83 -6.07
C GLY A 330 -1.24 15.57 -5.25
N LEU A 331 -1.27 14.61 -4.31
CA LEU A 331 -0.10 14.25 -3.51
C LEU A 331 0.84 13.37 -4.33
N PRO A 332 2.14 13.72 -4.43
CA PRO A 332 3.15 12.81 -4.93
C PRO A 332 3.17 11.51 -4.12
N LEU A 333 3.20 10.38 -4.84
CA LEU A 333 3.28 9.03 -4.28
C LEU A 333 4.57 8.35 -4.73
N VAL A 334 5.29 7.72 -3.81
CA VAL A 334 6.44 6.85 -4.08
C VAL A 334 6.25 5.53 -3.33
N PHE A 335 6.46 4.40 -4.01
CA PHE A 335 6.23 3.05 -3.48
C PHE A 335 7.53 2.28 -3.39
N MET A 336 7.75 1.58 -2.26
CA MET A 336 8.98 0.84 -1.96
C MET A 336 8.99 -0.61 -2.50
N HIS A 337 8.09 -0.99 -3.41
CA HIS A 337 8.04 -2.35 -3.98
C HIS A 337 7.22 -2.45 -5.28
N ALA A 338 7.55 -3.43 -6.14
CA ALA A 338 7.01 -3.60 -7.49
C ALA A 338 5.59 -4.18 -7.61
N ASP A 339 5.07 -4.88 -6.61
CA ASP A 339 3.80 -5.63 -6.72
C ASP A 339 2.54 -4.76 -6.61
N ILE A 340 2.66 -3.48 -6.97
CA ILE A 340 1.66 -2.43 -6.74
C ILE A 340 1.40 -1.67 -8.05
N LEU A 341 0.12 -1.41 -8.31
CA LEU A 341 -0.27 -0.38 -9.28
C LEU A 341 0.31 0.96 -8.82
N SER A 342 0.99 1.70 -9.69
CA SER A 342 1.67 2.93 -9.30
C SER A 342 0.73 4.02 -8.74
N TYR A 343 -0.58 3.94 -8.96
CA TYR A 343 -1.54 4.99 -8.62
C TYR A 343 -1.09 6.38 -9.14
N GLY A 344 -0.46 6.41 -10.32
CA GLY A 344 0.12 7.62 -10.91
C GLY A 344 1.33 8.19 -10.15
N GLY A 345 1.92 7.39 -9.25
CA GLY A 345 3.16 7.65 -8.53
C GLY A 345 4.35 6.89 -9.09
N ILE A 346 5.44 6.87 -8.33
CA ILE A 346 6.69 6.22 -8.70
C ILE A 346 6.84 4.91 -7.94
N VAL A 347 7.20 3.83 -8.63
CA VAL A 347 7.47 2.52 -8.04
C VAL A 347 8.97 2.27 -8.06
N LEU A 348 9.56 2.06 -6.88
CA LEU A 348 10.95 1.63 -6.72
C LEU A 348 11.00 0.12 -6.65
N THR A 349 11.87 -0.48 -7.46
CA THR A 349 12.05 -1.93 -7.47
C THR A 349 13.50 -2.29 -7.76
N GLY A 350 13.94 -3.43 -7.24
CA GLY A 350 15.24 -3.98 -7.54
C GLY A 350 15.27 -4.52 -8.97
N ASP A 351 16.42 -4.39 -9.64
CA ASP A 351 16.69 -5.15 -10.86
C ASP A 351 17.00 -6.60 -10.48
N GLU A 352 15.93 -7.40 -10.35
CA GLU A 352 15.98 -8.81 -9.95
C GLU A 352 16.98 -9.62 -10.78
N ARG A 353 17.02 -9.39 -12.09
CA ARG A 353 17.92 -10.09 -12.99
C ARG A 353 19.36 -9.71 -12.71
N LEU A 354 19.65 -8.42 -12.53
CA LEU A 354 21.00 -7.93 -12.24
C LEU A 354 21.48 -8.35 -10.85
N VAL A 355 20.60 -8.35 -9.84
CA VAL A 355 20.89 -8.88 -8.50
C VAL A 355 21.33 -10.34 -8.58
N GLY A 356 20.53 -11.16 -9.28
CA GLY A 356 20.89 -12.54 -9.55
C GLY A 356 22.19 -12.67 -10.34
N PHE A 357 22.37 -11.85 -11.38
CA PHE A 357 23.58 -11.84 -12.20
C PHE A 357 24.83 -11.59 -11.37
N GLU A 358 24.85 -10.58 -10.51
CA GLU A 358 26.04 -10.29 -9.68
C GLU A 358 26.32 -11.42 -8.67
N ALA A 359 25.30 -12.02 -8.07
CA ALA A 359 25.47 -13.13 -7.13
C ALA A 359 25.97 -14.41 -7.84
N GLY A 360 25.46 -14.64 -9.04
CA GLY A 360 25.93 -15.70 -9.94
C GLY A 360 27.37 -15.48 -10.37
N ARG A 361 27.71 -14.25 -10.77
CA ARG A 361 29.05 -13.86 -11.21
C ARG A 361 30.07 -13.99 -10.09
N ALA A 362 29.73 -13.57 -8.87
CA ALA A 362 30.55 -13.84 -7.69
C ALA A 362 30.79 -15.35 -7.50
N GLY A 363 29.73 -16.16 -7.65
CA GLY A 363 29.83 -17.62 -7.61
C GLY A 363 30.73 -18.19 -8.70
N GLY A 364 30.62 -17.69 -9.94
CA GLY A 364 31.46 -18.14 -11.05
C GLY A 364 32.93 -17.75 -10.88
N ILE A 365 33.23 -16.60 -10.29
CA ILE A 365 34.61 -16.22 -9.92
C ILE A 365 35.16 -17.23 -8.90
N ILE A 366 34.39 -17.53 -7.84
CA ILE A 366 34.78 -18.51 -6.82
C ILE A 366 34.98 -19.90 -7.44
N ALA A 367 34.09 -20.34 -8.32
CA ALA A 367 34.22 -21.62 -9.01
C ALA A 367 35.45 -21.65 -9.94
N SER A 368 35.76 -20.55 -10.61
CA SER A 368 36.98 -20.42 -11.43
C SER A 368 38.25 -20.52 -10.59
N GLU A 369 38.26 -19.93 -9.39
CA GLU A 369 39.42 -19.91 -8.50
C GLU A 369 39.59 -21.22 -7.70
N ALA A 370 38.52 -21.73 -7.11
CA ALA A 370 38.54 -22.89 -6.21
C ALA A 370 38.37 -24.23 -6.93
N LEU A 371 37.62 -24.26 -8.04
CA LEU A 371 37.23 -25.49 -8.75
C LEU A 371 37.76 -25.53 -10.20
N GLY A 372 38.61 -24.59 -10.60
CA GLY A 372 39.15 -24.51 -11.95
C GLY A 372 38.10 -24.27 -13.03
N GLY A 373 36.96 -23.67 -12.66
CA GLY A 373 35.85 -23.34 -13.54
C GLY A 373 34.88 -24.51 -13.81
N GLN A 374 35.14 -25.69 -13.25
CA GLN A 374 34.29 -26.88 -13.39
C GLN A 374 33.52 -27.12 -12.10
N ALA A 375 32.33 -26.56 -12.01
CA ALA A 375 31.42 -26.71 -10.89
C ALA A 375 30.17 -27.47 -11.31
N ASP A 376 29.71 -28.38 -10.47
CA ASP A 376 28.41 -29.04 -10.55
C ASP A 376 27.44 -28.26 -9.65
N VAL A 377 26.58 -27.47 -10.29
CA VAL A 377 25.83 -26.38 -9.66
C VAL A 377 24.36 -26.74 -9.52
N ILE A 378 23.81 -26.55 -8.33
CA ILE A 378 22.37 -26.51 -8.11
C ILE A 378 21.92 -25.07 -7.86
N VAL A 379 20.72 -24.72 -8.33
CA VAL A 379 20.12 -23.40 -8.10
C VAL A 379 18.91 -23.56 -7.19
N LEU A 380 18.91 -22.85 -6.08
CA LEU A 380 17.75 -22.68 -5.21
C LEU A 380 16.94 -21.50 -5.76
N ASP A 381 15.72 -21.79 -6.22
CA ASP A 381 14.78 -20.94 -6.97
C ASP A 381 13.38 -20.99 -6.33
N TYR A 382 12.45 -20.18 -6.80
CA TYR A 382 11.04 -20.24 -6.44
C TYR A 382 10.14 -19.95 -7.65
N PRO A 383 9.67 -20.99 -8.37
CA PRO A 383 8.98 -20.83 -9.65
C PRO A 383 7.59 -20.19 -9.53
N ASP A 384 7.01 -20.16 -8.33
CA ASP A 384 5.67 -19.61 -8.10
C ASP A 384 5.66 -18.06 -8.11
N VAL A 385 6.82 -17.40 -8.07
CA VAL A 385 6.93 -15.94 -8.10
C VAL A 385 7.75 -15.50 -9.31
N PRO A 386 7.13 -14.93 -10.37
CA PRO A 386 7.82 -14.59 -11.62
C PRO A 386 9.05 -13.69 -11.46
N ALA A 387 9.00 -12.71 -10.54
CA ALA A 387 10.13 -11.83 -10.26
C ALA A 387 11.36 -12.59 -9.72
N ILE A 388 11.12 -13.63 -8.92
CA ILE A 388 12.18 -14.47 -8.35
C ILE A 388 12.76 -15.42 -9.40
N VAL A 389 11.95 -15.89 -10.35
CA VAL A 389 12.45 -16.65 -11.52
C VAL A 389 13.44 -15.82 -12.32
N VAL A 390 13.16 -14.52 -12.51
CA VAL A 390 14.06 -13.59 -13.20
C VAL A 390 15.40 -13.44 -12.45
N ARG A 391 15.37 -13.42 -11.11
CA ARG A 391 16.59 -13.46 -10.28
C ARG A 391 17.37 -14.77 -10.46
N ALA A 392 16.68 -15.91 -10.44
CA ALA A 392 17.32 -17.21 -10.66
C ALA A 392 17.92 -17.36 -12.07
N ASP A 393 17.30 -16.75 -13.09
CA ASP A 393 17.88 -16.63 -14.44
C ASP A 393 19.19 -15.84 -14.38
N GLY A 394 19.19 -14.70 -13.69
CA GLY A 394 20.41 -13.92 -13.42
C GLY A 394 21.52 -14.74 -12.77
N LEU A 395 21.22 -15.52 -11.72
CA LEU A 395 22.21 -16.38 -11.03
C LEU A 395 22.92 -17.31 -12.02
N VAL A 396 22.16 -17.96 -12.90
CA VAL A 396 22.72 -18.87 -13.90
C VAL A 396 23.58 -18.11 -14.91
N GLU A 397 23.09 -16.97 -15.41
CA GLU A 397 23.82 -16.17 -16.39
C GLU A 397 25.15 -15.65 -15.85
N GLY A 398 25.16 -15.11 -14.63
CA GLY A 398 26.38 -14.62 -13.99
C GLY A 398 27.39 -15.75 -13.72
N MET A 399 26.90 -16.91 -13.25
CA MET A 399 27.73 -18.09 -13.04
C MET A 399 28.44 -18.50 -14.32
N LEU A 400 27.70 -18.60 -15.43
CA LEU A 400 28.23 -19.04 -16.72
C LEU A 400 29.07 -17.97 -17.42
N GLU A 401 28.91 -16.70 -17.08
CA GLU A 401 29.79 -15.62 -17.56
C GLU A 401 31.21 -15.79 -16.99
N ALA A 402 31.32 -16.01 -15.67
CA ALA A 402 32.61 -16.11 -14.99
C ALA A 402 33.19 -17.54 -14.96
N ALA A 403 32.36 -18.59 -15.07
CA ALA A 403 32.73 -20.00 -15.16
C ALA A 403 31.95 -20.72 -16.28
N PRO A 404 32.35 -20.56 -17.56
CA PRO A 404 31.61 -21.09 -18.71
C PRO A 404 31.50 -22.62 -18.77
N GLU A 405 32.37 -23.34 -18.08
CA GLU A 405 32.40 -24.82 -18.02
C GLU A 405 31.60 -25.38 -16.83
N ALA A 406 30.94 -24.52 -16.05
CA ALA A 406 30.07 -24.96 -14.96
C ALA A 406 28.83 -25.70 -15.51
N ASN A 407 28.48 -26.80 -14.86
CA ASN A 407 27.35 -27.64 -15.18
C ASN A 407 26.17 -27.32 -14.26
N ILE A 408 25.11 -26.73 -14.81
CA ILE A 408 23.87 -26.47 -14.07
C ILE A 408 23.04 -27.76 -14.03
N ILE A 409 23.00 -28.43 -12.88
CA ILE A 409 22.28 -29.69 -12.67
C ILE A 409 20.76 -29.47 -12.75
N GLY A 410 20.28 -28.41 -12.10
CA GLY A 410 18.85 -28.14 -12.02
C GLY A 410 18.50 -27.01 -11.06
N ARG A 411 17.20 -26.69 -11.04
CA ARG A 411 16.60 -25.70 -10.14
C ARG A 411 15.67 -26.40 -9.14
N TYR A 412 15.72 -25.96 -7.89
CA TYR A 412 15.02 -26.58 -6.75
C TYR A 412 14.43 -25.50 -5.84
N LEU A 413 13.45 -25.85 -5.01
CA LEU A 413 12.81 -24.86 -4.14
C LEU A 413 13.78 -24.30 -3.11
N GLY A 414 13.81 -22.96 -2.99
CA GLY A 414 14.79 -22.20 -2.23
C GLY A 414 14.28 -20.96 -1.50
N ALA A 415 12.99 -20.61 -1.61
CA ALA A 415 12.49 -19.35 -1.06
C ALA A 415 12.60 -19.24 0.47
N THR A 416 12.57 -20.37 1.18
CA THR A 416 12.63 -20.43 2.64
C THR A 416 13.73 -21.39 3.10
N ARG A 417 14.12 -21.28 4.37
CA ARG A 417 15.06 -22.21 5.02
C ARG A 417 14.61 -23.66 4.92
N ASP A 418 13.33 -23.93 5.15
CA ASP A 418 12.76 -25.28 5.02
C ASP A 418 12.81 -25.80 3.57
N ASN A 419 12.60 -24.92 2.59
CA ASN A 419 12.74 -25.29 1.17
C ASN A 419 14.18 -25.64 0.81
N GLY A 420 15.13 -24.76 1.17
CA GLY A 420 16.56 -25.00 0.95
C GLY A 420 17.03 -26.30 1.58
N TYR A 421 16.67 -26.53 2.85
CA TYR A 421 16.98 -27.77 3.56
C TYR A 421 16.41 -28.99 2.84
N THR A 422 15.11 -28.98 2.55
CA THR A 422 14.44 -30.13 1.94
C THR A 422 14.98 -30.45 0.54
N SER A 423 15.21 -29.44 -0.29
CA SER A 423 15.80 -29.60 -1.63
C SER A 423 17.18 -30.24 -1.56
N VAL A 424 18.07 -29.68 -0.75
CA VAL A 424 19.47 -30.16 -0.65
C VAL A 424 19.55 -31.53 0.01
N ARG A 425 18.78 -31.77 1.06
CA ARG A 425 18.70 -33.09 1.71
C ARG A 425 18.25 -34.18 0.74
N ASN A 426 17.22 -33.92 -0.05
CA ASN A 426 16.73 -34.86 -1.05
C ASN A 426 17.78 -35.18 -2.12
N LEU A 427 18.57 -34.20 -2.55
CA LEU A 427 19.64 -34.40 -3.52
C LEU A 427 20.77 -35.26 -2.97
N ILE A 428 21.17 -35.01 -1.73
CA ILE A 428 22.15 -35.82 -1.00
C ILE A 428 21.65 -37.27 -0.86
N ASP A 429 20.38 -37.45 -0.45
CA ASP A 429 19.77 -38.78 -0.28
C ASP A 429 19.64 -39.55 -1.61
N GLN A 430 19.49 -38.84 -2.72
CA GLN A 430 19.48 -39.41 -4.07
C GLN A 430 20.88 -39.68 -4.64
N GLY A 431 21.94 -39.28 -3.93
CA GLY A 431 23.32 -39.41 -4.39
C GLY A 431 23.67 -38.50 -5.56
N VAL A 432 22.99 -37.36 -5.69
CA VAL A 432 23.33 -36.34 -6.70
C VAL A 432 24.61 -35.65 -6.25
N ASN A 433 25.64 -35.68 -7.10
CA ASN A 433 26.91 -35.01 -6.83
C ASN A 433 26.81 -33.54 -7.27
N PHE A 434 27.03 -32.62 -6.33
CA PHE A 434 27.14 -31.19 -6.58
C PHE A 434 28.20 -30.61 -5.63
N ASN A 435 28.89 -29.56 -6.07
CA ASN A 435 29.91 -28.87 -5.29
C ASN A 435 29.67 -27.35 -5.24
N PHE A 436 28.55 -26.88 -5.80
CA PHE A 436 28.18 -25.48 -5.78
C PHE A 436 26.67 -25.29 -5.62
N VAL A 437 26.26 -24.31 -4.81
CA VAL A 437 24.87 -23.89 -4.63
C VAL A 437 24.74 -22.40 -4.92
N LEU A 438 23.88 -22.04 -5.85
CA LEU A 438 23.44 -20.65 -6.07
C LEU A 438 22.07 -20.47 -5.41
N SER A 439 21.91 -19.47 -4.54
CA SER A 439 20.66 -19.23 -3.82
C SER A 439 20.08 -17.85 -4.11
N ILE A 440 18.77 -17.78 -4.40
CA ILE A 440 18.03 -16.52 -4.64
C ILE A 440 17.90 -15.61 -3.41
N ASN A 441 18.21 -16.14 -2.21
CA ASN A 441 18.20 -15.44 -0.94
C ASN A 441 19.05 -16.17 0.11
N ASP A 442 19.33 -15.50 1.22
CA ASP A 442 20.10 -16.06 2.34
C ASP A 442 19.32 -17.16 3.08
N ALA A 443 17.99 -17.06 3.19
CA ALA A 443 17.17 -18.05 3.89
C ALA A 443 17.30 -19.46 3.29
N GLY A 444 17.19 -19.60 1.97
CA GLY A 444 17.41 -20.85 1.25
C GLY A 444 18.85 -21.36 1.40
N ALA A 445 19.83 -20.45 1.44
CA ALA A 445 21.23 -20.80 1.63
C ALA A 445 21.47 -21.38 3.03
N TYR A 446 20.86 -20.81 4.08
CA TYR A 446 20.93 -21.36 5.44
C TYR A 446 20.32 -22.76 5.50
N GLY A 447 19.22 -22.99 4.78
CA GLY A 447 18.61 -24.32 4.68
C GLY A 447 19.56 -25.34 4.03
N ALA A 448 20.25 -24.94 2.96
CA ALA A 448 21.27 -25.77 2.33
C ALA A 448 22.41 -26.11 3.28
N ILE A 449 22.89 -25.12 4.04
CA ILE A 449 23.93 -25.30 5.06
C ILE A 449 23.49 -26.35 6.10
N ASP A 450 22.29 -26.21 6.67
CA ASP A 450 21.77 -27.17 7.65
C ASP A 450 21.78 -28.60 7.11
N ALA A 451 21.39 -28.80 5.84
CA ALA A 451 21.36 -30.11 5.21
C ALA A 451 22.76 -30.70 4.96
N LEU A 452 23.74 -29.85 4.60
CA LEU A 452 25.14 -30.25 4.39
C LEU A 452 25.81 -30.63 5.72
N GLU A 453 25.57 -29.85 6.78
CA GLU A 453 26.10 -30.13 8.12
C GLU A 453 25.53 -31.44 8.69
N GLU A 454 24.22 -31.65 8.56
CA GLU A 454 23.58 -32.90 8.99
C GLU A 454 24.10 -34.11 8.21
N ALA A 455 24.42 -33.92 6.92
CA ALA A 455 25.06 -34.93 6.09
C ALA A 455 26.56 -35.13 6.38
N ASN A 456 27.16 -34.32 7.27
CA ASN A 456 28.61 -34.28 7.56
C ASN A 456 29.46 -34.01 6.30
N ILE A 457 28.96 -33.20 5.37
CA ILE A 457 29.71 -32.75 4.18
C ILE A 457 30.58 -31.55 4.58
N PRO A 458 31.90 -31.56 4.39
CA PRO A 458 32.78 -30.46 4.79
C PRO A 458 32.50 -29.14 4.04
N PRO A 459 32.73 -27.97 4.67
CA PRO A 459 32.58 -26.66 4.01
C PRO A 459 33.58 -26.37 2.89
N GLU A 460 34.67 -27.13 2.80
CA GLU A 460 35.61 -27.10 1.67
C GLU A 460 35.12 -27.84 0.42
N ASP A 461 34.12 -28.72 0.56
CA ASP A 461 33.61 -29.57 -0.53
C ASP A 461 32.45 -28.91 -1.29
N VAL A 462 31.71 -27.98 -0.68
CA VAL A 462 30.56 -27.30 -1.29
C VAL A 462 30.60 -25.80 -1.01
N TYR A 463 30.52 -25.01 -2.08
CA TYR A 463 30.56 -23.55 -2.05
C TYR A 463 29.16 -22.99 -2.29
N ILE A 464 28.76 -21.96 -1.54
CA ILE A 464 27.44 -21.34 -1.66
C ILE A 464 27.61 -19.84 -1.94
N THR A 465 26.85 -19.31 -2.89
CA THR A 465 26.58 -17.87 -3.00
C THR A 465 25.09 -17.57 -2.90
N SER A 466 24.78 -16.42 -2.32
CA SER A 466 23.40 -16.00 -2.06
C SER A 466 23.17 -14.52 -2.38
N VAL A 467 21.97 -14.06 -2.06
CA VAL A 467 21.48 -12.69 -2.19
C VAL A 467 20.91 -12.28 -0.82
N ASP A 468 20.95 -10.99 -0.51
CA ASP A 468 20.47 -10.26 0.68
C ASP A 468 21.59 -9.79 1.62
N ALA A 469 22.69 -10.55 1.74
CA ALA A 469 23.87 -10.26 2.56
C ALA A 469 23.56 -9.87 4.02
N GLU A 470 22.63 -10.61 4.64
CA GLU A 470 22.24 -10.48 6.04
C GLU A 470 23.42 -10.72 7.00
N ALA A 471 23.27 -10.27 8.26
CA ALA A 471 24.34 -10.37 9.26
C ALA A 471 24.91 -11.79 9.44
N LEU A 472 24.04 -12.81 9.40
CA LEU A 472 24.47 -14.21 9.51
C LEU A 472 25.21 -14.68 8.25
N ALA A 473 24.78 -14.25 7.06
CA ALA A 473 25.50 -14.52 5.81
C ALA A 473 26.91 -13.92 5.85
N ARG A 474 27.04 -12.65 6.27
CA ARG A 474 28.35 -11.99 6.46
C ARG A 474 29.23 -12.73 7.46
N GLN A 475 28.64 -13.26 8.53
CA GLN A 475 29.37 -14.07 9.50
C GLN A 475 29.88 -15.37 8.88
N TYR A 476 29.04 -16.13 8.16
CA TYR A 476 29.48 -17.34 7.47
C TYR A 476 30.62 -17.06 6.47
N ILE A 477 30.54 -15.94 5.76
CA ILE A 477 31.57 -15.49 4.82
C ILE A 477 32.87 -15.15 5.54
N ALA A 478 32.80 -14.43 6.68
CA ALA A 478 33.97 -14.11 7.51
C ALA A 478 34.65 -15.36 8.07
N ASP A 479 33.84 -16.31 8.52
CA ASP A 479 34.28 -17.57 9.12
C ASP A 479 34.79 -18.58 8.07
N ASP A 480 34.71 -18.24 6.78
CA ASP A 480 35.12 -19.11 5.67
C ASP A 480 34.36 -20.44 5.66
N HIS A 481 33.07 -20.39 6.00
CA HIS A 481 32.17 -21.55 6.01
C HIS A 481 31.64 -21.87 4.61
N TYR A 482 30.46 -22.50 4.46
CA TYR A 482 29.93 -22.87 3.14
C TYR A 482 29.60 -21.63 2.29
N LEU A 483 29.12 -20.55 2.92
CA LEU A 483 28.75 -19.32 2.24
C LEU A 483 30.00 -18.47 1.96
N ARG A 484 30.24 -18.17 0.69
CA ARG A 484 31.49 -17.55 0.21
C ARG A 484 31.30 -16.13 -0.30
N ALA A 485 30.10 -15.84 -0.80
CA ALA A 485 29.68 -14.50 -1.16
C ALA A 485 28.16 -14.35 -1.01
N SER A 486 27.71 -13.13 -0.72
CA SER A 486 26.30 -12.77 -0.80
C SER A 486 26.18 -11.35 -1.37
N VAL A 487 25.25 -11.14 -2.31
CA VAL A 487 25.03 -9.81 -2.91
C VAL A 487 23.97 -9.06 -2.13
N GLU A 488 24.31 -7.88 -1.64
CA GLU A 488 23.37 -7.03 -0.91
C GLU A 488 22.27 -6.51 -1.86
N VAL A 489 21.02 -6.57 -1.42
CA VAL A 489 19.94 -5.81 -2.06
C VAL A 489 19.97 -4.41 -1.44
N SER A 490 20.63 -3.45 -2.10
CA SER A 490 21.07 -2.18 -1.50
C SER A 490 19.92 -1.39 -0.88
N ARG A 491 19.77 -1.51 0.44
CA ARG A 491 18.81 -0.73 1.22
C ARG A 491 19.06 0.77 1.07
N GLU A 492 20.33 1.17 1.09
CA GLU A 492 20.75 2.57 0.98
C GLU A 492 20.28 3.19 -0.34
N VAL A 493 20.51 2.51 -1.47
CA VAL A 493 20.06 2.99 -2.78
C VAL A 493 18.54 3.14 -2.85
N PHE A 494 17.78 2.24 -2.22
CA PHE A 494 16.32 2.37 -2.09
C PHE A 494 15.92 3.57 -1.24
N SER A 495 16.54 3.75 -0.08
CA SER A 495 16.34 4.89 0.82
C SER A 495 16.60 6.23 0.09
N GLU A 496 17.74 6.32 -0.62
CA GLU A 496 18.11 7.52 -1.37
C GLU A 496 17.14 7.79 -2.52
N ALA A 497 16.83 6.76 -3.33
CA ALA A 497 15.94 6.88 -4.46
C ALA A 497 14.53 7.34 -4.03
N ALA A 498 14.03 6.91 -2.88
CA ALA A 498 12.72 7.30 -2.36
C ALA A 498 12.63 8.79 -2.05
N ILE A 499 13.62 9.33 -1.34
CA ILE A 499 13.69 10.76 -1.04
C ILE A 499 13.95 11.57 -2.32
N ASN A 500 14.89 11.14 -3.15
CA ASN A 500 15.26 11.80 -4.40
C ASN A 500 14.06 11.90 -5.36
N ALA A 501 13.33 10.81 -5.58
CA ALA A 501 12.10 10.80 -6.37
C ALA A 501 11.06 11.76 -5.79
N THR A 502 10.86 11.72 -4.47
CA THR A 502 9.91 12.60 -3.78
C THR A 502 10.26 14.08 -3.99
N VAL A 503 11.54 14.45 -3.84
CA VAL A 503 12.02 15.82 -4.08
C VAL A 503 11.73 16.27 -5.51
N ARG A 504 12.06 15.44 -6.50
CA ARG A 504 11.81 15.77 -7.90
C ARG A 504 10.32 15.92 -8.21
N LEU A 505 9.47 15.06 -7.65
CA LEU A 505 8.01 15.19 -7.80
C LEU A 505 7.49 16.48 -7.15
N LEU A 506 7.93 16.80 -5.93
CA LEU A 506 7.56 18.04 -5.25
C LEU A 506 7.98 19.28 -6.06
N ALA A 507 9.12 19.20 -6.74
CA ALA A 507 9.66 20.25 -7.62
C ALA A 507 8.96 20.35 -9.00
N GLY A 508 7.98 19.49 -9.30
CA GLY A 508 7.23 19.48 -10.56
C GLY A 508 7.98 18.84 -11.74
N ALA A 509 8.88 17.89 -11.45
CA ALA A 509 9.61 17.14 -12.46
C ALA A 509 8.73 16.12 -13.19
N THR A 510 9.24 15.63 -14.31
CA THR A 510 8.68 14.50 -15.05
C THR A 510 9.59 13.29 -14.82
N LEU A 511 9.03 12.16 -14.38
CA LEU A 511 9.78 10.96 -14.02
C LEU A 511 9.14 9.70 -14.64
N PRO A 512 9.95 8.66 -14.97
CA PRO A 512 9.45 7.33 -15.31
C PRO A 512 8.64 6.72 -14.16
N GLU A 513 7.58 5.98 -14.47
CA GLU A 513 6.73 5.32 -13.47
C GLU A 513 7.50 4.30 -12.61
N THR A 514 8.36 3.50 -13.23
CA THR A 514 9.15 2.48 -12.53
C THR A 514 10.62 2.88 -12.51
N ILE A 515 11.26 2.82 -11.34
CA ILE A 515 12.68 3.07 -11.17
C ILE A 515 13.35 1.77 -10.76
N LEU A 516 14.17 1.22 -11.66
CA LEU A 516 15.00 0.06 -11.39
C LEU A 516 16.24 0.49 -10.61
N LEU A 517 16.44 -0.15 -9.47
CA LEU A 517 17.57 0.10 -8.59
C LEU A 517 18.59 -1.04 -8.74
N PRO A 518 19.89 -0.70 -8.90
CA PRO A 518 20.94 -1.70 -9.02
C PRO A 518 21.10 -2.48 -7.70
N PRO A 519 21.72 -3.68 -7.75
CA PRO A 519 22.18 -4.37 -6.55
C PRO A 519 23.20 -3.54 -5.77
N GLY A 520 23.37 -3.88 -4.50
CA GLY A 520 24.47 -3.41 -3.68
C GLY A 520 25.77 -4.13 -4.00
N SER A 521 26.77 -3.96 -3.13
CA SER A 521 28.03 -4.67 -3.26
C SER A 521 27.83 -6.18 -3.11
N SER A 522 28.63 -6.94 -3.86
CA SER A 522 28.92 -8.31 -3.47
C SER A 522 29.70 -8.24 -2.17
N ILE A 523 29.32 -9.04 -1.18
CA ILE A 523 30.06 -9.16 0.07
C ILE A 523 30.84 -10.47 0.00
N THR A 524 32.16 -10.36 -0.02
CA THR A 524 33.12 -11.46 -0.01
C THR A 524 33.99 -11.41 1.24
N LYS A 525 34.79 -12.44 1.48
CA LYS A 525 35.68 -12.52 2.66
C LYS A 525 36.62 -11.32 2.78
N ASP A 526 37.12 -10.79 1.66
CA ASP A 526 38.04 -9.65 1.68
C ASP A 526 37.32 -8.35 2.09
N GLU A 527 36.05 -8.19 1.73
CA GLU A 527 35.23 -7.01 2.06
C GLU A 527 34.75 -7.03 3.51
N VAL A 528 34.32 -8.18 4.04
CA VAL A 528 33.91 -8.28 5.46
C VAL A 528 35.06 -7.94 6.42
N ASN A 529 36.31 -8.16 5.98
CA ASN A 529 37.50 -7.86 6.76
C ASN A 529 38.04 -6.43 6.58
N ASP A 530 37.41 -5.59 5.75
CA ASP A 530 37.81 -4.18 5.57
C ASP A 530 37.43 -3.34 6.81
N PRO A 531 38.40 -2.70 7.50
CA PRO A 531 38.13 -1.87 8.68
C PRO A 531 37.32 -0.58 8.43
N GLN A 532 36.94 -0.25 7.19
CA GLN A 532 36.07 0.90 6.89
C GLN A 532 34.57 0.59 7.08
N GLU A 533 34.08 -0.61 6.73
CA GLU A 533 32.68 -0.99 6.94
C GLU A 533 32.34 -1.18 8.42
N ASN A 534 33.28 -1.70 9.22
CA ASN A 534 33.13 -1.88 10.67
C ASN A 534 33.00 -0.56 11.49
N ARG A 535 32.99 0.61 10.84
CA ARG A 535 32.78 1.92 11.50
C ARG A 535 31.41 2.53 11.27
N LEU A 536 30.57 1.93 10.43
CA LEU A 536 29.19 2.37 10.16
C LEU A 536 28.13 1.47 10.81
N GLN A 537 28.54 0.47 11.61
CA GLN A 537 27.68 -0.34 12.47
C GLN A 537 27.35 0.34 13.80
#